data_AF-A0A1F9AWT2-F1
#
_entry.id   AF-A0A1F9AWT2-F1
#
_cell.length_a   1.000
_cell.length_b   1.000
_cell.length_c   1.000
_cell.angle_alpha   90.00
_cell.angle_beta   90.00
_cell.angle_gamma   90.00
#
_symmetry.space_group_name_H-M   'P 1'
#
loop_
_entity.id
_entity.type
_entity.pdbx_description
1 polymer ?
#
loop_
_entity_poly.entity_id
_entity_poly.type
_entity_poly.pdbx_seq_one_letter_code
_entity_poly.pdbx_strand_id
1 'polypeptide(L)'
;MKRKMELLEGRIIPRRIVTPLPPSRIKKDLQRYRTMALELGAADAAIIPSKEIIIDERVRAKCMYPKCRSYGTNMNCPPFAPDLDFTRRLVAKYRSAVLLCVKGNREHFSGEDQAKHQKEKDETKLLHSRICSEIERQAFYDGYHFSLAFGQGPCKSFWCPDVPCAALETGRGCRFPLKSRSSMEGVGMDVFTMAARRGWEIYPVGERVDVSKTPHVLLVGLILIV
;
A
#
# COMPACT_ATOMS: atom_id res chain seq x y z
N MET A 1 -19.06 -2.90 -13.08
CA MET A 1 -18.01 -3.41 -13.99
C MET A 1 -17.50 -2.35 -14.98
N LYS A 2 -18.37 -1.71 -15.78
CA LYS A 2 -18.00 -0.68 -16.79
C LYS A 2 -17.15 0.47 -16.25
N ARG A 3 -17.55 1.10 -15.13
CA ARG A 3 -16.82 2.23 -14.51
C ARG A 3 -15.42 1.85 -14.03
N LYS A 4 -15.26 0.65 -13.46
CA LYS A 4 -13.96 0.13 -13.00
C LYS A 4 -13.00 -0.10 -14.17
N MET A 5 -13.48 -0.61 -15.30
CA MET A 5 -12.67 -0.74 -16.52
C MET A 5 -12.28 0.63 -17.08
N GLU A 6 -13.21 1.59 -17.12
CA GLU A 6 -12.92 2.97 -17.55
C GLU A 6 -11.79 3.61 -16.72
N LEU A 7 -11.78 3.41 -15.40
CA LEU A 7 -10.70 3.92 -14.54
C LEU A 7 -9.35 3.24 -14.80
N LEU A 8 -9.35 1.96 -15.16
CA LEU A 8 -8.13 1.16 -15.36
C LEU A 8 -7.53 1.30 -16.76
N GLU A 9 -8.37 1.49 -17.77
CA GLU A 9 -7.98 1.43 -19.19
C GLU A 9 -8.21 2.77 -19.92
N GLY A 10 -8.89 3.72 -19.27
CA GLY A 10 -9.15 5.05 -19.81
C GLY A 10 -7.87 5.86 -20.01
N ARG A 11 -7.86 6.68 -21.06
CA ARG A 11 -6.79 7.66 -21.29
C ARG A 11 -6.88 8.75 -20.22
N ILE A 12 -5.76 9.04 -19.57
CA ILE A 12 -5.65 10.19 -18.66
C ILE A 12 -5.15 11.40 -19.44
N ILE A 13 -5.82 12.54 -19.24
CA ILE A 13 -5.34 13.84 -19.72
C ILE A 13 -4.49 14.46 -18.61
N PRO A 14 -3.17 14.68 -18.84
CA PRO A 14 -2.32 15.27 -17.82
C PRO A 14 -2.70 16.73 -17.58
N ARG A 15 -2.64 17.17 -16.32
CA ARG A 15 -2.85 18.57 -15.95
C ARG A 15 -1.50 19.28 -15.84
N ARG A 16 -1.45 20.54 -16.27
CA ARG A 16 -0.30 21.41 -16.04
C ARG A 16 -0.01 21.51 -14.54
N ILE A 17 1.27 21.41 -14.17
CA ILE A 17 1.76 21.64 -12.81
C ILE A 17 1.60 23.13 -12.49
N VAL A 18 0.98 23.43 -11.35
CA VAL A 18 0.75 24.81 -10.87
C VAL A 18 1.17 24.87 -9.41
N THR A 19 1.90 25.91 -9.04
CA THR A 19 2.41 26.09 -7.67
C THR A 19 2.20 27.55 -7.25
N PRO A 20 1.46 27.84 -6.16
CA PRO A 20 0.78 26.88 -5.28
C PRO A 20 -0.49 26.29 -5.92
N LEU A 21 -0.83 25.05 -5.55
CA LEU A 21 -2.11 24.46 -5.90
C LEU A 21 -3.24 25.09 -5.07
N PRO A 22 -4.37 25.51 -5.68
CA PRO A 22 -5.50 26.06 -4.93
C PRO A 22 -6.07 25.06 -3.90
N PRO A 23 -6.35 25.47 -2.64
CA PRO A 23 -6.90 24.57 -1.63
C PRO A 23 -8.22 23.88 -2.03
N SER A 24 -9.07 24.59 -2.78
CA SER A 24 -10.32 24.04 -3.33
C SER A 24 -10.08 22.88 -4.31
N ARG A 25 -9.05 23.00 -5.16
CA ARG A 25 -8.61 21.94 -6.07
C ARG A 25 -8.08 20.74 -5.31
N ILE A 26 -7.21 20.97 -4.31
CA ILE A 26 -6.67 19.91 -3.46
C ILE A 26 -7.81 19.11 -2.79
N LYS A 27 -8.77 19.81 -2.17
CA LYS A 27 -9.92 19.18 -1.52
C LYS A 27 -10.74 18.33 -2.50
N LYS A 28 -11.02 18.85 -3.70
CA LYS A 28 -11.77 18.14 -4.75
C LYS A 28 -11.03 16.90 -5.26
N ASP A 29 -9.72 17.01 -5.50
CA ASP A 29 -8.91 15.91 -5.98
C ASP A 29 -8.76 14.81 -4.93
N LEU A 30 -8.51 15.14 -3.66
CA LEU A 30 -8.46 14.16 -2.56
C LEU A 30 -9.78 13.38 -2.43
N GLN A 31 -10.93 14.06 -2.53
CA GLN A 31 -12.23 13.38 -2.52
C GLN A 31 -12.41 12.48 -3.73
N ARG A 32 -11.96 12.90 -4.91
CA ARG A 32 -11.98 12.06 -6.11
C ARG A 32 -11.11 10.81 -5.95
N TYR A 33 -9.91 10.92 -5.37
CA TYR A 33 -9.04 9.75 -5.11
C TYR A 33 -9.64 8.79 -4.08
N ARG A 34 -10.27 9.31 -3.04
CA ARG A 34 -11.04 8.50 -2.09
C ARG A 34 -12.17 7.73 -2.79
N THR A 35 -12.99 8.41 -3.60
CA THR A 35 -14.07 7.77 -4.35
C THR A 35 -13.53 6.73 -5.34
N MET A 36 -12.44 7.06 -6.04
CA MET A 36 -11.78 6.16 -6.97
C MET A 36 -11.29 4.88 -6.28
N ALA A 37 -10.78 4.96 -5.04
CA ALA A 37 -10.42 3.77 -4.27
C ALA A 37 -11.61 2.81 -4.11
N LEU A 38 -12.77 3.35 -3.73
CA LEU A 38 -14.02 2.58 -3.56
C LEU A 38 -14.50 2.00 -4.90
N GLU A 39 -14.50 2.80 -5.97
CA GLU A 39 -14.90 2.35 -7.33
C GLU A 39 -14.00 1.23 -7.87
N LEU A 40 -12.71 1.22 -7.49
CA LEU A 40 -11.76 0.19 -7.86
C LEU A 40 -11.88 -1.08 -7.01
N GLY A 41 -12.59 -1.04 -5.88
CA GLY A 41 -12.89 -2.20 -5.02
C GLY A 41 -12.28 -2.16 -3.62
N ALA A 42 -11.86 -1.00 -3.13
CA ALA A 42 -11.59 -0.84 -1.71
C ALA A 42 -12.88 -1.01 -0.90
N ALA A 43 -12.78 -1.65 0.26
CA ALA A 43 -13.88 -1.81 1.20
C ALA A 43 -14.21 -0.48 1.91
N ASP A 44 -13.18 0.29 2.24
CA ASP A 44 -13.31 1.66 2.71
C ASP A 44 -12.07 2.49 2.32
N ALA A 45 -12.22 3.81 2.32
CA ALA A 45 -11.17 4.76 2.05
C ALA A 45 -11.38 6.08 2.81
N ALA A 46 -10.28 6.69 3.20
CA ALA A 46 -10.21 7.79 4.14
C ALA A 46 -9.16 8.82 3.67
N ILE A 47 -9.51 10.09 3.68
CA ILE A 47 -8.50 11.16 3.62
C ILE A 47 -8.00 11.37 5.05
N ILE A 48 -6.68 11.38 5.23
CA ILE A 48 -6.03 11.62 6.53
C ILE A 48 -4.97 12.71 6.37
N PRO A 49 -4.76 13.56 7.40
CA PRO A 49 -3.60 14.44 7.43
C PRO A 49 -2.33 13.62 7.69
N SER A 50 -1.20 14.06 7.15
CA SER A 50 0.08 13.34 7.27
C SER A 50 0.54 13.13 8.72
N LYS A 51 0.14 14.02 9.64
CA LYS A 51 0.40 13.90 11.08
C LYS A 51 -0.24 12.67 11.74
N GLU A 52 -1.22 12.04 11.09
CA GLU A 52 -1.83 10.79 11.56
C GLU A 52 -1.05 9.55 11.10
N ILE A 53 -0.05 9.71 10.23
CA ILE A 53 0.82 8.61 9.80
C ILE A 53 1.84 8.31 10.90
N ILE A 54 1.74 7.13 11.48
CA ILE A 54 2.55 6.70 12.62
C ILE A 54 3.74 5.90 12.10
N ILE A 55 4.96 6.37 12.32
CA ILE A 55 6.20 5.63 12.00
C ILE A 55 6.86 5.20 13.30
N ASP A 56 6.94 3.89 13.51
CA ASP A 56 7.35 3.29 14.79
C ASP A 56 8.41 2.18 14.57
N GLU A 57 9.50 2.28 15.32
CA GLU A 57 10.62 1.34 15.32
C GLU A 57 10.19 -0.10 15.59
N ARG A 58 9.15 -0.31 16.41
CA ARG A 58 8.64 -1.64 16.76
C ARG A 58 8.06 -2.36 15.56
N VAL A 59 7.52 -1.62 14.58
CA VAL A 59 7.04 -2.19 13.31
C VAL A 59 8.22 -2.75 12.52
N ARG A 60 9.30 -1.98 12.36
CA ARG A 60 10.53 -2.43 11.69
C ARG A 60 11.20 -3.58 12.43
N ALA A 61 11.18 -3.55 13.77
CA ALA A 61 11.73 -4.60 14.60
C ALA A 61 11.08 -5.96 14.32
N LYS A 62 9.76 -5.99 14.07
CA LYS A 62 9.05 -7.22 13.65
C LYS A 62 9.50 -7.77 12.30
N CYS A 63 10.09 -6.96 11.42
CA CYS A 63 10.73 -7.47 10.20
C CYS A 63 12.11 -8.09 10.46
N MET A 64 12.79 -7.68 11.54
CA MET A 64 14.19 -7.99 11.83
C MET A 64 14.37 -9.09 12.87
N TYR A 65 13.47 -9.20 13.85
CA TYR A 65 13.65 -10.02 15.06
C TYR A 65 12.42 -10.89 15.37
N PRO A 66 12.46 -12.20 15.06
CA PRO A 66 13.39 -12.81 14.09
C PRO A 66 13.13 -12.27 12.68
N LYS A 67 14.08 -12.47 11.77
CA LYS A 67 13.93 -12.00 10.39
C LYS A 67 12.66 -12.58 9.76
N CYS A 68 11.83 -11.70 9.21
CA CYS A 68 10.72 -12.07 8.37
C CYS A 68 11.22 -12.85 7.14
N ARG A 69 10.41 -13.80 6.63
CA ARG A 69 10.74 -14.63 5.46
C ARG A 69 11.09 -13.82 4.20
N SER A 70 10.65 -12.56 4.11
CA SER A 70 10.93 -11.68 2.97
C SER A 70 12.04 -10.65 3.22
N TYR A 71 12.63 -10.63 4.42
CA TYR A 71 13.75 -9.76 4.74
C TYR A 71 14.94 -10.02 3.81
N GLY A 72 15.48 -8.98 3.18
CA GLY A 72 16.61 -9.07 2.25
C GLY A 72 16.31 -9.74 0.91
N THR A 73 15.04 -10.06 0.60
CA THR A 73 14.69 -10.80 -0.64
C THR A 73 14.32 -9.90 -1.82
N ASN A 74 14.06 -8.61 -1.58
CA ASN A 74 13.65 -7.66 -2.60
C ASN A 74 13.91 -6.19 -2.18
N MET A 75 13.97 -5.30 -3.16
CA MET A 75 14.28 -3.87 -2.97
C MET A 75 13.24 -3.10 -2.14
N ASN A 76 12.02 -3.62 -2.04
CA ASN A 76 10.90 -2.98 -1.32
C ASN A 76 10.72 -3.52 0.11
N CYS A 77 11.63 -4.38 0.58
CA CYS A 77 11.66 -4.85 1.96
C CYS A 77 12.99 -4.48 2.63
N PRO A 78 13.02 -4.35 3.97
CA PRO A 78 14.27 -4.18 4.71
C PRO A 78 15.29 -5.29 4.38
N PRO A 79 16.61 -4.99 4.34
CA PRO A 79 17.22 -3.70 4.67
C PRO A 79 17.22 -2.68 3.52
N PHE A 80 16.70 -3.04 2.34
CA PHE A 80 16.81 -2.21 1.12
C PHE A 80 15.71 -1.16 0.98
N ALA A 81 14.53 -1.42 1.56
CA ALA A 81 13.46 -0.42 1.65
C ALA A 81 13.96 0.82 2.42
N PRO A 82 13.37 2.00 2.16
CA PRO A 82 13.73 3.23 2.86
C PRO A 82 13.76 3.03 4.39
N ASP A 83 14.78 3.58 5.05
CA ASP A 83 14.88 3.53 6.51
C ASP A 83 13.81 4.42 7.19
N LEU A 84 13.73 4.33 8.52
CA LEU A 84 12.70 5.03 9.29
C LEU A 84 12.91 6.55 9.30
N ASP A 85 14.15 7.01 9.37
CA ASP A 85 14.46 8.43 9.42
C ASP A 85 14.18 9.11 8.08
N PHE A 86 14.53 8.46 6.97
CA PHE A 86 14.12 8.86 5.65
C PHE A 86 12.60 8.89 5.53
N THR A 87 11.91 7.83 5.97
CA THR A 87 10.45 7.75 5.90
C THR A 87 9.79 8.89 6.68
N ARG A 88 10.30 9.24 7.88
CA ARG A 88 9.83 10.38 8.68
C ARG A 88 10.00 11.71 7.95
N ARG A 89 11.21 11.95 7.43
CA ARG A 89 11.51 13.18 6.67
C ARG A 89 10.64 13.29 5.42
N LEU A 90 10.42 12.17 4.72
CA LEU A 90 9.57 12.08 3.55
C LEU A 90 8.13 12.44 3.91
N VAL A 91 7.52 11.73 4.86
CA VAL A 91 6.12 11.96 5.28
C VAL A 91 5.90 13.40 5.76
N ALA A 92 6.88 14.01 6.45
CA ALA A 92 6.82 15.39 6.90
C ALA A 92 6.77 16.44 5.76
N LYS A 93 7.07 16.05 4.51
CA LYS A 93 6.92 16.94 3.33
C LYS A 93 5.49 16.98 2.79
N TYR A 94 4.60 16.12 3.28
CA TYR A 94 3.20 16.05 2.88
C TYR A 94 2.30 16.62 3.97
N ARG A 95 1.11 17.05 3.57
CA ARG A 95 0.00 17.50 4.41
C ARG A 95 -1.14 16.48 4.47
N SER A 96 -1.41 15.77 3.37
CA SER A 96 -2.57 14.87 3.26
C SER A 96 -2.26 13.61 2.47
N ALA A 97 -2.95 12.54 2.85
CA ALA A 97 -2.87 11.22 2.22
C ALA A 97 -4.26 10.60 2.07
N VAL A 98 -4.35 9.56 1.23
CA VAL A 98 -5.50 8.66 1.14
C VAL A 98 -5.10 7.31 1.74
N LEU A 99 -5.76 6.92 2.82
CA LEU A 99 -5.69 5.59 3.43
C LEU A 99 -6.85 4.75 2.88
N LEU A 100 -6.62 3.49 2.57
CA LEU A 100 -7.66 2.58 2.08
C LEU A 100 -7.50 1.19 2.67
N CYS A 101 -8.58 0.41 2.70
CA CYS A 101 -8.53 -1.01 3.04
C CYS A 101 -9.27 -1.86 2.00
N VAL A 102 -8.81 -3.09 1.80
CA VAL A 102 -9.46 -4.12 0.97
C VAL A 102 -9.75 -5.32 1.86
N LYS A 103 -10.94 -5.90 1.73
CA LYS A 103 -11.29 -7.14 2.44
C LYS A 103 -10.60 -8.33 1.79
N GLY A 104 -9.80 -9.05 2.57
CA GLY A 104 -9.20 -10.31 2.16
C GLY A 104 -10.06 -11.51 2.48
N ASN A 105 -9.84 -12.59 1.74
CA ASN A 105 -10.32 -13.92 2.08
C ASN A 105 -9.70 -14.36 3.42
N ARG A 106 -10.46 -15.01 4.32
CA ARG A 106 -9.94 -15.31 5.66
C ARG A 106 -9.01 -16.51 5.66
N GLU A 107 -9.36 -17.50 4.86
CA GLU A 107 -8.67 -18.77 4.66
C GLU A 107 -7.29 -18.55 4.02
N HIS A 108 -7.15 -17.56 3.13
CA HIS A 108 -5.87 -17.23 2.50
C HIS A 108 -4.85 -16.57 3.46
N PHE A 109 -5.33 -15.94 4.53
CA PHE A 109 -4.51 -15.11 5.42
C PHE A 109 -4.46 -15.62 6.86
N SER A 110 -5.26 -16.61 7.24
CA SER A 110 -5.36 -17.16 8.60
C SER A 110 -5.43 -18.70 8.55
N GLY A 111 -5.08 -19.35 9.66
CA GLY A 111 -5.16 -20.81 9.81
C GLY A 111 -3.98 -21.58 9.22
N GLU A 112 -3.97 -22.89 9.44
CA GLU A 112 -2.84 -23.79 9.15
C GLU A 112 -2.45 -23.77 7.66
N ASP A 113 -3.42 -23.56 6.77
CA ASP A 113 -3.21 -23.50 5.32
C ASP A 113 -2.70 -22.14 4.81
N GLN A 114 -2.59 -21.13 5.67
CA GLN A 114 -2.09 -19.79 5.30
C GLN A 114 -0.77 -19.87 4.52
N ALA A 115 0.16 -20.72 4.96
CA ALA A 115 1.48 -20.85 4.34
C ALA A 115 1.40 -21.41 2.90
N LYS A 116 0.37 -22.20 2.58
CA LYS A 116 0.12 -22.72 1.22
C LYS A 116 -0.38 -21.59 0.33
N HIS A 117 -1.39 -20.85 0.79
CA HIS A 117 -1.96 -19.71 0.05
C HIS A 117 -0.98 -18.54 -0.14
N GLN A 118 0.02 -18.39 0.74
CA GLN A 118 1.08 -17.39 0.54
C GLN A 118 1.93 -17.62 -0.72
N LYS A 119 1.96 -18.85 -1.27
CA LYS A 119 2.69 -19.19 -2.50
C LYS A 119 1.88 -18.89 -3.77
N GLU A 120 0.58 -18.69 -3.64
CA GLU A 120 -0.31 -18.42 -4.76
C GLU A 120 -0.42 -16.92 -5.02
N LYS A 121 -0.73 -16.56 -6.27
CA LYS A 121 -1.06 -15.17 -6.64
C LYS A 121 -2.43 -14.82 -6.08
N ASP A 122 -2.46 -14.40 -4.82
CA ASP A 122 -3.68 -13.95 -4.15
C ASP A 122 -4.28 -12.71 -4.85
N GLU A 123 -5.53 -12.84 -5.29
CA GLU A 123 -6.24 -11.78 -6.01
C GLU A 123 -6.47 -10.52 -5.16
N THR A 124 -6.60 -10.67 -3.84
CA THR A 124 -6.77 -9.54 -2.91
C THR A 124 -5.50 -8.69 -2.87
N LYS A 125 -4.31 -9.33 -2.78
CA LYS A 125 -3.02 -8.63 -2.84
C LYS A 125 -2.85 -7.90 -4.17
N LEU A 126 -3.24 -8.53 -5.28
CA LEU A 126 -3.19 -7.90 -6.61
C LEU A 126 -4.15 -6.72 -6.72
N LEU A 127 -5.37 -6.85 -6.18
CA LEU A 127 -6.36 -5.77 -6.14
C LEU A 127 -5.84 -4.60 -5.31
N HIS A 128 -5.37 -4.87 -4.09
CA HIS A 128 -4.79 -3.87 -3.20
C HIS A 128 -3.63 -3.10 -3.86
N SER A 129 -2.65 -3.83 -4.40
CA SER A 129 -1.51 -3.24 -5.09
C SER A 129 -1.95 -2.41 -6.30
N ARG A 130 -2.94 -2.87 -7.06
CA ARG A 130 -3.48 -2.17 -8.22
C ARG A 130 -4.13 -0.85 -7.81
N ILE A 131 -5.01 -0.86 -6.80
CA ILE A 131 -5.66 0.36 -6.29
C ILE A 131 -4.61 1.39 -5.89
N CYS A 132 -3.60 0.97 -5.11
CA CYS A 132 -2.52 1.87 -4.67
C CYS A 132 -1.77 2.49 -5.86
N SER A 133 -1.32 1.66 -6.80
CA SER A 133 -0.57 2.14 -7.98
C SER A 133 -1.41 3.04 -8.90
N GLU A 134 -2.71 2.78 -8.97
CA GLU A 134 -3.62 3.47 -9.89
C GLU A 134 -4.01 4.85 -9.37
N ILE A 135 -4.24 4.98 -8.05
CA ILE A 135 -4.47 6.29 -7.42
C ILE A 135 -3.21 7.16 -7.52
N GLU A 136 -2.03 6.60 -7.26
CA GLU A 136 -0.76 7.31 -7.41
C GLU A 136 -0.54 7.76 -8.86
N ARG A 137 -0.78 6.87 -9.84
CA ARG A 137 -0.70 7.20 -11.27
C ARG A 137 -1.62 8.36 -11.61
N GLN A 138 -2.88 8.29 -11.20
CA GLN A 138 -3.86 9.33 -11.45
C GLN A 138 -3.44 10.65 -10.79
N ALA A 139 -2.98 10.62 -9.54
CA ALA A 139 -2.51 11.80 -8.82
C ALA A 139 -1.30 12.46 -9.47
N PHE A 140 -0.31 11.65 -9.89
CA PHE A 140 0.84 12.12 -10.66
C PHE A 140 0.41 12.92 -11.89
N TYR A 141 -0.48 12.35 -12.72
CA TYR A 141 -0.96 13.03 -13.93
C TYR A 141 -1.88 14.22 -13.66
N ASP A 142 -2.52 14.29 -12.49
CA ASP A 142 -3.31 15.44 -12.08
C ASP A 142 -2.47 16.62 -11.56
N GLY A 143 -1.15 16.49 -11.56
CA GLY A 143 -0.19 17.53 -11.17
C GLY A 143 0.44 17.35 -9.78
N TYR A 144 0.07 16.29 -9.05
CA TYR A 144 0.70 15.89 -7.79
C TYR A 144 1.93 15.03 -8.08
N HIS A 145 2.94 15.61 -8.73
CA HIS A 145 4.10 14.90 -9.25
C HIS A 145 5.00 14.21 -8.18
N PHE A 146 4.78 14.53 -6.90
CA PHE A 146 5.39 13.83 -5.76
C PHE A 146 4.46 12.82 -5.10
N SER A 147 3.30 12.47 -5.69
CA SER A 147 2.43 11.45 -5.13
C SER A 147 3.16 10.12 -5.02
N LEU A 148 2.99 9.43 -3.90
CA LEU A 148 3.73 8.19 -3.61
C LEU A 148 2.85 7.21 -2.84
N ALA A 149 2.77 5.97 -3.33
CA ALA A 149 1.99 4.92 -2.68
C ALA A 149 2.83 3.92 -1.88
N PHE A 150 2.25 3.42 -0.80
CA PHE A 150 2.75 2.32 0.03
C PHE A 150 1.73 1.19 0.04
N GLY A 151 2.23 -0.02 -0.19
CA GLY A 151 1.44 -1.24 -0.30
C GLY A 151 1.31 -2.01 1.02
N GLN A 152 0.85 -3.25 0.94
CA GLN A 152 0.87 -4.22 2.03
C GLN A 152 1.66 -5.45 1.60
N GLY A 153 2.51 -5.95 2.48
CA GLY A 153 3.30 -7.16 2.23
C GLY A 153 4.42 -6.98 1.19
N PRO A 154 5.30 -7.98 1.07
CA PRO A 154 6.39 -7.93 0.12
C PRO A 154 5.85 -7.98 -1.31
N CYS A 155 6.20 -6.98 -2.13
CA CYS A 155 5.81 -6.96 -3.55
C CYS A 155 6.25 -8.23 -4.30
N LYS A 156 7.34 -8.87 -3.83
CA LYS A 156 7.88 -10.10 -4.39
C LYS A 156 6.89 -11.26 -4.33
N SER A 157 6.06 -11.39 -3.29
CA SER A 157 5.21 -12.59 -3.13
C SER A 157 4.11 -12.71 -4.19
N PHE A 158 3.80 -11.63 -4.93
CA PHE A 158 2.77 -11.66 -5.98
C PHE A 158 3.29 -11.20 -7.35
N TRP A 159 4.29 -10.32 -7.43
CA TRP A 159 4.88 -9.91 -8.72
C TRP A 159 6.01 -10.82 -9.19
N CYS A 160 6.86 -11.30 -8.29
CA CYS A 160 8.07 -12.07 -8.60
C CYS A 160 8.24 -13.28 -7.64
N PRO A 161 7.22 -14.13 -7.42
CA PRO A 161 7.27 -15.16 -6.37
C PRO A 161 8.49 -16.09 -6.55
N ASP A 162 8.68 -16.59 -7.77
CA ASP A 162 9.61 -17.68 -8.06
C ASP A 162 10.98 -17.23 -8.61
N VAL A 163 11.22 -15.92 -8.73
CA VAL A 163 12.46 -15.39 -9.32
C VAL A 163 13.15 -14.40 -8.38
N PRO A 164 14.50 -14.36 -8.34
CA PRO A 164 15.22 -13.33 -7.60
C PRO A 164 14.79 -11.91 -8.01
N CYS A 165 14.83 -10.98 -7.05
CA CYS A 165 14.52 -9.59 -7.32
C CYS A 165 15.61 -8.97 -8.20
N ALA A 166 15.28 -8.67 -9.46
CA ALA A 166 16.22 -8.07 -10.40
C ALA A 166 16.81 -6.75 -9.88
N ALA A 167 16.02 -5.96 -9.16
CA ALA A 167 16.46 -4.66 -8.64
C ALA A 167 17.57 -4.75 -7.59
N LEU A 168 17.81 -5.93 -7.00
CA LEU A 168 18.94 -6.12 -6.09
C LEU A 168 20.29 -6.26 -6.80
N GLU A 169 20.28 -6.54 -8.11
CA GLU A 169 21.47 -6.63 -8.93
C GLU A 169 21.85 -5.24 -9.44
N THR A 170 23.08 -4.81 -9.18
CA THR A 170 23.58 -3.50 -9.60
C THR A 170 23.38 -3.29 -11.10
N GLY A 171 22.81 -2.15 -11.47
CA GLY A 171 22.53 -1.80 -12.87
C GLY A 171 21.25 -2.41 -13.44
N ARG A 172 20.53 -3.27 -12.69
CA ARG A 172 19.22 -3.79 -13.11
C ARG A 172 18.08 -3.07 -12.40
N GLY A 173 17.04 -2.76 -13.17
CA GLY A 173 15.80 -2.17 -12.65
C GLY A 173 14.81 -3.21 -12.12
N CYS A 174 13.78 -2.73 -11.41
CA CYS A 174 12.62 -3.57 -11.09
C CYS A 174 11.91 -4.01 -12.39
N ARG A 175 11.43 -5.26 -12.44
CA ARG A 175 10.58 -5.75 -13.55
C ARG A 175 9.20 -5.08 -13.60
N PHE A 176 8.78 -4.48 -12.48
CA PHE A 176 7.46 -3.89 -12.30
C PHE A 176 7.54 -2.48 -11.67
N PRO A 177 8.33 -1.55 -12.20
CA PRO A 177 8.67 -0.29 -11.52
C PRO A 177 7.43 0.58 -11.27
N LEU A 178 6.46 0.54 -12.17
CA LEU A 178 5.21 1.31 -12.04
C LEU A 178 4.16 0.63 -11.13
N LYS A 179 4.41 -0.59 -10.64
CA LYS A 179 3.47 -1.36 -9.81
C LYS A 179 4.02 -1.72 -8.43
N SER A 180 5.31 -2.02 -8.32
CA SER A 180 5.94 -2.45 -7.07
C SER A 180 6.10 -1.28 -6.11
N ARG A 181 5.64 -1.43 -4.87
CA ARG A 181 5.82 -0.44 -3.80
C ARG A 181 6.40 -1.08 -2.55
N SER A 182 7.08 -0.28 -1.75
CA SER A 182 7.41 -0.66 -0.38
C SER A 182 6.13 -0.85 0.42
N SER A 183 6.11 -1.85 1.29
CA SER A 183 4.97 -2.05 2.17
C SER A 183 5.00 -1.06 3.33
N MET A 184 3.81 -0.72 3.84
CA MET A 184 3.65 0.15 5.00
C MET A 184 4.48 -0.36 6.19
N GLU A 185 4.40 -1.65 6.50
CA GLU A 185 5.21 -2.26 7.57
C GLU A 185 6.71 -2.29 7.23
N GLY A 186 7.06 -2.46 5.96
CA GLY A 186 8.44 -2.43 5.48
C GLY A 186 9.12 -1.08 5.73
N VAL A 187 8.35 0.03 5.71
CA VAL A 187 8.83 1.38 6.02
C VAL A 187 8.49 1.85 7.44
N GLY A 188 8.00 0.94 8.30
CA GLY A 188 7.77 1.20 9.72
C GLY A 188 6.44 1.89 10.06
N MET A 189 5.48 1.90 9.14
CA MET A 189 4.17 2.49 9.41
C MET A 189 3.29 1.56 10.27
N ASP A 190 2.78 2.05 11.40
CA ASP A 190 1.88 1.30 12.28
C ASP A 190 0.45 1.29 11.74
N VAL A 191 0.22 0.36 10.80
CA VAL A 191 -1.05 0.15 10.13
C VAL A 191 -2.20 -0.16 11.10
N PHE A 192 -1.94 -0.98 12.12
CA PHE A 192 -2.98 -1.42 13.05
C PHE A 192 -3.52 -0.24 13.84
N THR A 193 -2.65 0.58 14.42
CA THR A 193 -3.08 1.75 15.18
C THR A 193 -3.77 2.78 14.28
N MET A 194 -3.26 3.02 13.07
CA MET A 194 -3.89 3.95 12.11
C MET A 194 -5.30 3.50 11.70
N ALA A 195 -5.47 2.20 11.38
CA ALA A 195 -6.78 1.64 11.03
C ALA A 195 -7.75 1.67 12.22
N ALA A 196 -7.31 1.24 13.41
CA ALA A 196 -8.14 1.23 14.61
C ALA A 196 -8.61 2.64 15.02
N ARG A 197 -7.72 3.65 14.95
CA ARG A 197 -8.10 5.07 15.21
C ARG A 197 -9.14 5.59 14.23
N ARG A 198 -9.27 4.97 13.05
CA ARG A 198 -10.28 5.30 12.05
C ARG A 198 -11.62 4.61 12.30
N GLY A 199 -11.71 3.74 13.29
CA GLY A 199 -12.85 2.89 13.55
C GLY A 199 -12.91 1.66 12.64
N TRP A 200 -11.82 1.33 11.93
CA TRP A 200 -11.75 0.07 11.19
C TRP A 200 -11.43 -1.07 12.16
N GLU A 201 -12.27 -2.10 12.14
CA GLU A 201 -12.10 -3.32 12.91
C GLU A 201 -10.98 -4.18 12.29
N ILE A 202 -9.73 -3.87 12.64
CA ILE A 202 -8.56 -4.58 12.12
C ILE A 202 -8.06 -5.64 13.11
N TYR A 203 -7.75 -6.84 12.59
CA TYR A 203 -7.32 -7.98 13.39
C TYR A 203 -5.98 -8.52 12.89
N PRO A 204 -5.04 -8.90 13.76
CA PRO A 204 -3.85 -9.64 13.35
C PRO A 204 -4.26 -11.03 12.86
N VAL A 205 -3.64 -11.47 11.77
CA VAL A 205 -3.91 -12.76 11.12
C VAL A 205 -2.63 -13.58 11.00
N GLY A 206 -2.75 -14.91 11.00
CA GLY A 206 -1.60 -15.80 10.96
C GLY A 206 -1.98 -17.27 11.03
N GLU A 207 -0.97 -18.13 10.91
CA GLU A 207 -1.11 -19.59 10.85
C GLU A 207 -1.88 -20.20 12.02
N ARG A 208 -1.72 -19.64 13.23
CA ARG A 208 -2.39 -20.15 14.45
C ARG A 208 -3.74 -19.51 14.74
N VAL A 209 -4.24 -18.65 13.85
CA VAL A 209 -5.51 -17.97 14.04
C VAL A 209 -6.66 -18.88 13.60
N ASP A 210 -7.64 -19.07 14.48
CA ASP A 210 -8.88 -19.80 14.19
C ASP A 210 -9.70 -19.03 13.14
N VAL A 211 -9.72 -19.57 11.92
CA VAL A 211 -10.40 -18.97 10.76
C VAL A 211 -11.90 -18.83 11.02
N SER A 212 -12.51 -19.79 11.74
CA SER A 212 -13.95 -19.79 12.02
C SER A 212 -14.37 -18.62 12.93
N LYS A 213 -13.44 -18.14 13.76
CA LYS A 213 -13.64 -16.99 14.66
C LYS A 213 -13.06 -15.69 14.13
N THR A 214 -12.42 -15.71 12.96
CA THR A 214 -11.86 -14.51 12.34
C THR A 214 -12.99 -13.72 11.68
N PRO A 215 -13.30 -12.48 12.11
CA PRO A 215 -14.42 -11.74 11.54
C PRO A 215 -14.18 -11.38 10.07
N HIS A 216 -13.00 -10.83 9.77
CA HIS A 216 -12.55 -10.50 8.43
C HIS A 216 -11.05 -10.16 8.43
N VAL A 217 -10.49 -9.99 7.23
CA VAL A 217 -9.10 -9.59 6.99
C VAL A 217 -9.07 -8.27 6.25
N LEU A 218 -8.21 -7.34 6.64
CA LEU A 218 -8.00 -6.07 5.95
C LEU A 218 -6.56 -5.93 5.46
N LEU A 219 -6.41 -5.65 4.17
CA LEU A 219 -5.15 -5.18 3.59
C LEU A 219 -5.23 -3.67 3.45
N VAL A 220 -4.31 -2.96 4.10
CA VAL A 220 -4.33 -1.50 4.17
C VAL A 220 -3.25 -0.89 3.27
N GLY A 221 -3.60 0.17 2.55
CA GLY A 221 -2.69 0.91 1.69
C GLY A 221 -2.75 2.41 1.97
N LEU A 222 -1.68 3.12 1.63
CA LEU A 222 -1.56 4.56 1.86
C LEU A 222 -0.98 5.25 0.63
N ILE A 223 -1.57 6.36 0.21
CA ILE A 223 -1.06 7.19 -0.89
C ILE A 223 -0.86 8.61 -0.38
N LEU A 224 0.39 9.07 -0.35
CA LEU A 224 0.76 10.46 -0.09
C LEU A 224 0.43 11.30 -1.35
N ILE A 225 -0.20 12.47 -1.18
CA ILE A 225 -0.69 13.27 -2.32
C ILE A 225 -0.10 14.68 -2.35
N VAL A 226 -0.24 15.43 -1.26
CA VAL A 226 0.11 16.86 -1.15
C VAL A 226 0.65 17.14 0.23
#